data_AF-A0A501WQN7-F1
#
_entry.id   AF-A0A501WQN7-F1
#
_cell.length_a   1.000
_cell.length_b   1.000
_cell.length_c   1.000
_cell.angle_alpha   90.00
_cell.angle_beta   90.00
_cell.angle_gamma   90.00
#
_symmetry.space_group_name_H-M   'P 1'
#
loop_
_entity.id
_entity.type
_entity.pdbx_description
1 polymer ?
#
loop_
_entity_poly.entity_id
_entity_poly.type
_entity_poly.pdbx_seq_one_letter_code
_entity_poly.pdbx_strand_id
1 'polypeptide(L)' 'MVGSGVAIPTELAILSEAVESYCLKHGINTSVGRNQVALRVLECFQAGVIDPRELATALETEARSV' A
#
# COMPACT_ATOMS: atom_id res chain seq x y z
N MET A 1 -0.64 -17.38 -9.07
CA MET A 1 -1.24 -18.07 -7.91
C MET A 1 -2.61 -17.45 -7.71
N VAL A 2 -3.71 -18.21 -7.81
CA VAL A 2 -5.07 -17.67 -7.64
C VAL A 2 -5.38 -17.64 -6.14
N GLY A 3 -4.93 -16.58 -5.47
CA GLY A 3 -5.38 -16.26 -4.12
C GLY A 3 -6.75 -15.62 -4.25
N SER A 4 -7.77 -16.17 -3.58
CA SER A 4 -9.01 -15.46 -3.33
C SER A 4 -8.70 -14.02 -2.93
N GLY A 5 -9.42 -13.02 -3.45
CA GLY A 5 -9.16 -11.59 -3.25
C GLY A 5 -9.29 -11.07 -1.80
N VAL A 6 -9.01 -11.93 -0.82
CA VAL A 6 -8.96 -11.71 0.61
C VAL A 6 -7.52 -11.92 1.05
N ALA A 7 -6.85 -10.83 1.44
CA ALA A 7 -5.54 -10.89 2.07
C ALA A 7 -5.63 -11.74 3.35
N ILE A 8 -4.68 -12.66 3.54
CA ILE A 8 -4.59 -13.38 4.83
C ILE A 8 -4.17 -12.38 5.93
N PRO A 9 -4.44 -12.66 7.22
CA PRO A 9 -4.17 -11.71 8.31
C PRO A 9 -2.72 -11.19 8.33
N THR A 10 -1.76 -12.03 7.96
CA THR A 10 -0.35 -11.66 7.84
C THR A 10 -0.10 -10.67 6.71
N GLU A 11 -0.73 -10.86 5.54
CA GLU A 11 -0.65 -9.92 4.42
C GLU A 11 -1.34 -8.61 4.77
N LEU A 12 -2.50 -8.66 5.45
CA LEU A 12 -3.21 -7.47 5.90
C LEU A 12 -2.36 -6.62 6.86
N ALA A 13 -1.59 -7.26 7.75
CA ALA A 13 -0.66 -6.57 8.65
C ALA A 13 0.46 -5.86 7.87
N ILE A 14 1.05 -6.52 6.88
CA ILE A 14 2.09 -5.95 6.00
C ILE A 14 1.54 -4.74 5.23
N LEU A 15 0.35 -4.87 4.64
CA LEU A 15 -0.29 -3.79 3.89
C LEU A 15 -0.63 -2.60 4.79
N SER A 16 -1.14 -2.86 6.00
CA SER A 16 -1.46 -1.81 6.97
C SER A 16 -0.21 -1.06 7.44
N GLU A 17 0.88 -1.78 7.70
CA GLU A 17 2.18 -1.18 8.07
C GLU A 17 2.76 -0.33 6.94
N ALA A 18 2.63 -0.78 5.68
CA ALA A 18 3.06 -0.03 4.51
C ALA A 18 2.28 1.29 4.36
N VAL A 19 0.95 1.24 4.51
CA VAL A 19 0.08 2.43 4.47
C VAL A 19 0.46 3.40 5.59
N GLU A 20 0.60 2.91 6.82
CA GLU A 20 0.92 3.76 7.97
C GLU A 20 2.30 4.39 7.84
N SER A 21 3.31 3.62 7.47
CA SER A 21 4.68 4.10 7.26
C SER A 21 4.74 5.15 6.16
N TYR A 22 4.04 4.94 5.05
CA TYR A 22 3.96 5.91 3.96
C TYR A 22 3.23 7.19 4.39
N CYS A 23 2.09 7.06 5.08
CA CYS A 23 1.33 8.22 5.55
C CYS A 23 2.14 9.06 6.54
N LEU A 24 2.84 8.42 7.48
CA LEU A 24 3.71 9.10 8.44
C LEU A 24 4.88 9.80 7.72
N LYS A 25 5.55 9.12 6.78
CA LYS A 25 6.67 9.68 6.01
C LYS A 25 6.27 10.94 5.21
N HIS A 26 5.08 10.95 4.64
CA HIS A 26 4.59 12.04 3.78
C HIS A 26 3.67 13.04 4.52
N GLY A 27 3.46 12.89 5.83
CA GLY A 27 2.60 13.78 6.62
C GLY A 27 1.11 13.69 6.24
N ILE A 28 0.67 12.57 5.66
CA ILE A 28 -0.70 12.34 5.21
C ILE A 28 -1.56 11.97 6.42
N ASN A 29 -2.23 12.96 6.99
CA ASN A 29 -3.08 12.76 8.17
C ASN A 29 -4.59 12.84 7.86
N THR A 30 -4.97 13.11 6.62
CA THR A 30 -6.37 13.20 6.20
C THR A 30 -6.95 11.83 5.88
N SER A 31 -8.21 11.60 6.25
CA SER A 31 -8.91 10.35 5.90
C SER A 31 -8.91 10.09 4.40
N VAL A 32 -9.09 11.14 3.59
CA VAL A 32 -9.04 11.06 2.12
C VAL A 32 -7.66 10.63 1.62
N GLY A 33 -6.58 11.24 2.13
CA GLY A 33 -5.22 10.89 1.73
C GLY A 33 -4.83 9.48 2.15
N ARG A 34 -5.20 9.06 3.38
CA ARG A 34 -4.97 7.69 3.86
C ARG A 34 -5.72 6.67 3.00
N ASN A 35 -6.95 6.96 2.59
CA ASN A 35 -7.73 6.08 1.72
C ASN A 35 -7.13 5.96 0.32
N GLN A 36 -6.61 7.06 -0.26
CA GLN A 36 -5.88 7.01 -1.53
C GLN A 36 -4.63 6.14 -1.43
N VAL A 37 -3.84 6.29 -0.36
CA VAL A 37 -2.65 5.43 -0.14
C VAL A 37 -3.04 3.96 -0.01
N ALA A 38 -4.12 3.65 0.74
CA ALA A 38 -4.61 2.29 0.89
C ALA A 38 -5.04 1.66 -0.44
N LEU A 39 -5.74 2.40 -1.30
CA LEU A 39 -6.12 1.92 -2.64
C LEU A 39 -4.89 1.59 -3.48
N ARG A 40 -3.88 2.45 -3.48
CA ARG A 40 -2.63 2.21 -4.22
C ARG A 40 -1.86 1.00 -3.73
N VAL A 41 -1.81 0.80 -2.41
CA VAL A 41 -1.22 -0.38 -1.78
C VAL A 41 -1.93 -1.65 -2.22
N LEU A 42 -3.27 -1.61 -2.30
CA LEU A 42 -4.07 -2.73 -2.80
C LEU A 42 -3.84 -3.00 -4.29
N GLU A 43 -3.70 -1.96 -5.13
CA GLU A 43 -3.37 -2.12 -6.55
C GLU A 43 -1.99 -2.78 -6.74
N CYS A 44 -0.99 -2.37 -5.96
CA CYS A 44 0.34 -3.00 -5.95
C CYS A 44 0.27 -4.47 -5.52
N PHE A 45 -0.51 -4.76 -4.48
CA PHE A 45 -0.72 -6.13 -4.00
C PHE A 45 -1.42 -7.01 -5.05
N GLN A 46 -2.44 -6.48 -5.75
CA GLN A 46 -3.11 -7.17 -6.85
C GLN A 46 -2.17 -7.42 -8.05
N ALA A 47 -1.19 -6.54 -8.27
CA ALA A 47 -0.13 -6.73 -9.26
C ALA A 47 0.93 -7.78 -8.83
N GLY A 48 0.81 -8.34 -7.62
CA GLY A 48 1.73 -9.34 -7.08
C GLY A 48 2.90 -8.78 -6.28
N VAL A 49 2.90 -7.47 -5.98
CA VAL A 49 3.91 -6.83 -5.13
C VAL A 49 3.53 -7.06 -3.67
N ILE A 50 4.22 -8.00 -3.03
CA ILE A 50 3.97 -8.39 -1.63
C ILE A 50 5.10 -7.99 -0.68
N ASP A 51 6.26 -7.56 -1.22
CA ASP A 51 7.37 -7.10 -0.39
C ASP A 51 7.11 -5.65 0.07
N PRO A 52 7.22 -5.34 1.37
CA PRO A 52 6.94 -4.01 1.90
C PRO A 52 7.89 -2.93 1.39
N ARG A 53 9.13 -3.26 1.02
CA ARG A 53 10.09 -2.29 0.45
C ARG A 53 9.78 -2.00 -1.01
N GLU A 54 9.35 -3.01 -1.76
CA GLU A 54 8.86 -2.84 -3.13
C GLU A 54 7.55 -2.04 -3.17
N LEU A 55 6.64 -2.30 -2.23
CA LEU A 55 5.41 -1.51 -2.02
C LEU A 55 5.71 -0.03 -1.75
N ALA A 56 6.63 0.25 -0.83
CA ALA A 56 7.06 1.63 -0.55
C ALA A 56 7.67 2.31 -1.79
N THR A 57 8.51 1.58 -2.53
CA THR A 57 9.15 2.10 -3.76
C THR A 57 8.12 2.35 -4.87
N ALA A 58 7.15 1.45 -5.04
CA ALA A 58 6.07 1.58 -6.01
C ALA A 58 5.16 2.77 -5.66
N LEU A 59 4.82 2.94 -4.38
CA LEU A 59 4.05 4.09 -3.89
C LEU A 59 4.78 5.42 -4.18
N GLU A 60 6.09 5.49 -3.93
CA GLU A 60 6.88 6.70 -4.23
C GLU A 60 7.03 6.97 -5.74
N THR A 61 7.18 5.91 -6.54
CA THR A 61 7.32 6.03 -8.00
C THR A 61 6.04 6.57 -8.61
N GLU A 62 4.90 6.05 -8.17
CA GLU A 62 3.62 6.43 -8.73
C GLU A 62 3.04 7.74 -8.13
N ALA A 63 3.51 8.17 -6.96
CA ALA A 63 3.16 9.49 -6.40
C ALA A 63 3.75 10.65 -7.24
N ARG A 64 4.74 10.36 -8.09
CA ARG A 64 5.39 11.34 -8.96
C ARG A 64 4.66 11.56 -10.30
N SER A 65 3.67 10.73 -10.63
CA SER A 65 2.90 10.81 -11.88
C SER A 65 1.60 11.61 -11.77
N VAL A 66 1.37 12.35 -10.66
CA VAL A 66 0.21 13.24 -10.47
C VAL A 66 0.63 14.70 -10.36
#